data_AF-A0A9P6YQS2-F1
#
_entry.id   AF-A0A9P6YQS2-F1
#
_cell.length_a   1.000
_cell.length_b   1.000
_cell.length_c   1.000
_cell.angle_alpha   90.00
_cell.angle_beta   90.00
_cell.angle_gamma   90.00
#
_symmetry.space_group_name_H-M   'P 1'
#
loop_
_entity.id
_entity.type
_entity.pdbx_description
1 polymer ?
#
loop_
_entity_poly.entity_id
_entity_poly.type
_entity_poly.pdbx_seq_one_letter_code
_entity_poly.pdbx_strand_id
1 'polypeptide(L)'
;MTRTISKSVQNQIQLLLASNMTYEQVMERIPGLKKSTLGRYANKFFPNRMKATPGRRATIGETTKSYIRRQVIKGEFKTAKAVHQYLNGLGYIIGYSGVLKLLKSMNFHAKIKVKKPLLTKVQKARRLAWAMAHKDWTTDDWRRMVFSDETKVNVFGSDGCKYYWSRPDDALQPHHLQWVEKWFQCF
;
A
#
# COMPACT_ATOMS: atom_id res chain seq x y z
N MET A 1 -33.90 4.31 9.55
CA MET A 1 -35.03 3.50 10.07
C MET A 1 -34.96 2.09 9.49
N THR A 2 -34.81 1.07 10.32
CA THR A 2 -34.87 -0.34 9.88
C THR A 2 -36.32 -0.72 9.61
N ARG A 3 -36.71 -0.87 8.34
CA ARG A 3 -38.02 -1.42 7.98
C ARG A 3 -38.09 -2.86 8.50
N THR A 4 -38.88 -3.07 9.54
CA THR A 4 -39.14 -4.40 10.09
C THR A 4 -40.06 -5.14 9.12
N ILE A 5 -39.60 -6.29 8.63
CA ILE A 5 -40.37 -7.15 7.71
C ILE A 5 -41.67 -7.60 8.39
N SER A 6 -42.75 -7.73 7.62
CA SER A 6 -44.06 -8.16 8.14
C SER A 6 -43.97 -9.52 8.85
N LYS A 7 -44.83 -9.73 9.84
CA LYS A 7 -44.81 -10.94 10.68
C LYS A 7 -45.14 -12.20 9.86
N SER A 8 -45.97 -12.05 8.83
CA SER A 8 -46.27 -13.10 7.85
C SER A 8 -45.01 -13.59 7.12
N VAL A 9 -44.21 -12.67 6.58
CA VAL A 9 -42.96 -13.01 5.89
C VAL A 9 -41.92 -13.61 6.86
N GLN A 10 -41.90 -13.16 8.12
CA GLN A 10 -41.06 -13.78 9.16
C GLN A 10 -41.42 -15.26 9.40
N ASN A 11 -42.72 -15.58 9.50
CA ASN A 11 -43.19 -16.95 9.69
C ASN A 11 -42.90 -17.82 8.45
N GLN A 12 -43.04 -17.26 7.24
CA GLN A 12 -42.70 -17.95 6.01
C GLN A 12 -41.19 -18.29 5.94
N ILE A 13 -40.32 -17.36 6.35
CA ILE A 13 -38.87 -17.61 6.47
C ILE A 13 -38.60 -18.74 7.47
N GLN A 14 -39.28 -18.74 8.62
CA GLN A 14 -39.11 -19.77 9.64
C GLN A 14 -39.48 -21.17 9.11
N LEU A 15 -40.61 -21.29 8.40
CA LEU A 15 -41.05 -22.56 7.80
C LEU A 15 -40.09 -23.06 6.72
N LEU A 16 -39.65 -22.17 5.82
CA LEU A 16 -38.73 -22.54 4.73
C LEU A 16 -37.36 -22.98 5.26
N LEU A 17 -36.85 -22.32 6.30
CA LEU A 17 -35.60 -22.72 6.96
C LEU A 17 -35.75 -24.04 7.74
N ALA A 18 -36.92 -24.29 8.35
CA ALA A 18 -37.21 -25.56 9.01
C ALA A 18 -37.29 -26.73 8.01
N SER A 19 -37.70 -26.47 6.77
CA SER A 19 -37.70 -27.45 5.67
C SER A 19 -36.32 -27.72 5.05
N ASN A 20 -35.24 -27.25 5.68
CA ASN A 20 -33.85 -27.45 5.25
C ASN A 20 -33.51 -26.91 3.84
N MET A 21 -34.24 -25.89 3.36
CA MET A 21 -33.97 -25.24 2.07
C MET A 21 -32.72 -24.36 2.13
N THR A 22 -32.03 -24.23 1.00
CA THR A 22 -30.85 -23.36 0.88
C THR A 22 -31.24 -21.88 0.85
N TYR A 23 -30.32 -20.99 1.19
CA TYR A 23 -30.59 -19.55 1.21
C TYR A 23 -30.99 -19.00 -0.17
N GLU A 24 -30.48 -19.61 -1.25
CA GLU A 24 -30.82 -19.24 -2.63
C GLU A 24 -32.29 -19.57 -2.95
N GLN A 25 -32.73 -20.78 -2.62
CA GLN A 25 -34.11 -21.22 -2.81
C GLN A 25 -35.12 -20.38 -2.01
N VAL A 26 -34.74 -19.95 -0.79
CA VAL A 26 -35.60 -19.07 0.03
C VAL A 26 -35.69 -17.66 -0.56
N MET A 27 -34.61 -17.17 -1.17
CA MET A 27 -34.59 -15.86 -1.84
C MET A 27 -35.41 -15.85 -3.13
N GLU A 28 -35.44 -16.94 -3.89
CA GLU A 28 -36.30 -17.09 -5.07
C GLU A 28 -37.79 -17.06 -4.71
N ARG A 29 -38.17 -17.70 -3.58
CA ARG A 29 -39.57 -17.76 -3.13
C ARG A 29 -40.09 -16.46 -2.52
N ILE A 30 -39.19 -15.61 -2.00
CA ILE A 30 -39.55 -14.33 -1.38
C ILE A 30 -38.76 -13.21 -2.11
N PRO A 31 -39.28 -12.70 -3.23
CA PRO A 31 -38.59 -11.69 -4.02
C PRO A 31 -38.37 -10.41 -3.20
N GLY A 32 -37.17 -9.83 -3.29
CA GLY A 32 -36.75 -8.63 -2.56
C GLY A 32 -36.09 -8.89 -1.19
N LEU A 33 -35.96 -10.16 -0.77
CA LEU A 33 -35.29 -10.52 0.46
C LEU A 33 -33.76 -10.57 0.29
N LYS A 34 -33.01 -9.82 1.13
CA LYS A 34 -31.54 -9.84 1.13
C LYS A 34 -31.00 -11.03 1.93
N LYS A 35 -29.91 -11.64 1.47
CA LYS A 35 -29.18 -12.73 2.17
C LYS A 35 -28.81 -12.39 3.62
N SER A 36 -28.44 -11.13 3.89
CA SER A 36 -28.13 -10.65 5.24
C SER A 36 -29.35 -10.69 6.18
N THR A 37 -30.53 -10.38 5.66
CA THR A 37 -31.79 -10.43 6.40
C THR A 37 -32.16 -11.87 6.75
N LEU A 38 -32.02 -12.79 5.80
CA LEU A 38 -32.16 -14.23 6.05
C LEU A 38 -31.19 -14.71 7.13
N GLY A 39 -29.92 -14.34 7.03
CA GLY A 39 -28.90 -14.68 8.03
C GLY A 39 -29.29 -14.20 9.43
N ARG A 40 -29.82 -12.98 9.55
CA ARG A 40 -30.31 -12.41 10.81
C ARG A 40 -31.49 -13.19 11.39
N TYR A 41 -32.50 -13.51 10.57
CA TYR A 41 -33.67 -14.28 11.03
C TYR A 41 -33.34 -15.74 11.31
N ALA A 42 -32.46 -16.36 10.52
CA ALA A 42 -31.95 -17.70 10.80
C ALA A 42 -31.20 -17.76 12.14
N ASN A 43 -30.41 -16.74 12.48
CA ASN A 43 -29.79 -16.63 13.82
C ASN A 43 -30.81 -16.39 14.94
N LYS A 44 -31.93 -15.72 14.64
CA LYS A 44 -33.00 -15.42 15.60
C LYS A 44 -33.86 -16.65 15.90
N PHE A 45 -34.24 -17.41 14.87
CA PHE A 45 -35.13 -18.57 15.00
C PHE A 45 -34.37 -19.85 15.38
N PHE A 46 -33.11 -19.98 14.94
CA PHE A 46 -32.27 -21.15 15.20
C PHE A 46 -30.99 -20.71 15.92
N PRO A 47 -31.05 -20.38 17.23
CA PRO A 47 -29.90 -19.91 17.99
C PRO A 47 -28.77 -20.95 18.07
N ASN A 48 -29.11 -22.24 18.01
CA ASN A 48 -28.18 -23.37 18.08
C ASN A 48 -27.59 -23.79 16.72
N ARG A 49 -27.80 -23.01 15.66
CA ARG A 49 -27.18 -23.30 14.36
C ARG A 49 -25.66 -23.24 14.47
N MET A 50 -24.97 -24.17 13.81
CA MET A 50 -23.51 -24.09 13.65
C MET A 50 -23.16 -22.80 12.90
N LYS A 51 -22.43 -21.91 13.58
CA LYS A 51 -21.84 -20.71 12.97
C LYS A 51 -20.45 -21.09 12.49
N ALA A 52 -20.02 -20.51 11.37
CA ALA A 52 -18.61 -20.57 11.01
C ALA A 52 -17.80 -20.01 12.19
N THR A 53 -16.79 -20.77 12.63
CA THR A 53 -15.93 -20.32 13.71
C THR A 53 -15.21 -19.05 13.27
N PRO A 54 -15.11 -18.03 14.15
CA PRO A 54 -14.32 -16.86 13.86
C PRO A 54 -12.89 -17.31 13.47
N GLY A 55 -12.36 -16.72 12.41
CA GLY A 55 -10.98 -16.98 12.01
C GLY A 55 -9.98 -16.58 13.12
N ARG A 56 -8.73 -17.02 12.95
CA ARG A 56 -7.63 -16.67 13.87
C ARG A 56 -7.52 -15.15 14.01
N ARG A 57 -7.52 -14.66 15.25
CA ARG A 57 -7.29 -13.24 15.53
C ARG A 57 -5.90 -12.83 15.04
N ALA A 58 -5.80 -11.62 14.49
CA ALA A 58 -4.51 -11.08 14.05
C ALA A 58 -3.57 -10.91 15.26
N THR A 59 -2.31 -11.31 15.09
CA THR A 59 -1.27 -11.18 16.13
C THR A 59 -1.02 -9.73 16.55
N ILE A 60 -1.28 -8.78 15.65
CA ILE A 60 -1.04 -7.35 15.88
C ILE A 60 -2.37 -6.61 15.84
N GLY A 61 -2.63 -5.81 16.87
CA GLY A 61 -3.80 -4.93 16.97
C GLY A 61 -3.79 -3.77 15.97
N GLU A 62 -4.96 -3.17 15.74
CA GLU A 62 -5.12 -2.10 14.76
C GLU A 62 -4.38 -0.81 15.15
N THR A 63 -4.24 -0.54 16.45
CA THR A 63 -3.49 0.62 16.96
C THR A 63 -2.02 0.55 16.56
N THR A 64 -1.36 -0.59 16.80
CA THR A 64 0.03 -0.81 16.43
C THR A 64 0.23 -0.76 14.91
N LYS A 65 -0.71 -1.33 14.14
CA LYS A 65 -0.72 -1.21 12.67
C LYS A 65 -0.81 0.24 12.20
N SER A 66 -1.70 1.02 12.81
CA SER A 66 -1.88 2.43 12.47
C SER A 66 -0.64 3.27 12.78
N TYR A 67 0.03 2.98 13.90
CA TYR A 67 1.32 3.60 14.22
C TYR A 67 2.39 3.25 13.19
N ILE A 68 2.59 1.96 12.89
CA ILE A 68 3.58 1.50 11.89
C ILE A 68 3.31 2.15 10.53
N ARG A 69 2.05 2.19 10.12
CA ARG A 69 1.61 2.83 8.88
C ARG A 69 2.04 4.30 8.81
N ARG A 70 1.78 5.07 9.88
CA ARG A 70 2.21 6.46 9.99
C ARG A 70 3.73 6.60 9.90
N GLN A 71 4.47 5.74 10.58
CA GLN A 71 5.94 5.82 10.60
C GLN A 71 6.62 5.41 9.29
N VAL A 72 6.00 4.49 8.54
CA VAL A 72 6.45 4.17 7.18
C VAL A 72 6.21 5.37 6.25
N ILE A 73 5.02 5.98 6.30
CA ILE A 73 4.67 7.14 5.44
C ILE A 73 5.56 8.36 5.75
N LYS A 74 5.88 8.60 7.02
CA LYS A 74 6.83 9.65 7.41
C LYS A 74 8.26 9.38 6.95
N GLY A 75 8.60 8.13 6.65
CA GLY A 75 9.95 7.72 6.26
C GLY A 75 10.88 7.43 7.45
N GLU A 76 10.37 7.31 8.67
CA GLU A 76 11.14 6.87 9.84
C GLU A 76 11.50 5.38 9.69
N PHE A 77 10.54 4.55 9.29
CA PHE A 77 10.76 3.13 9.00
C PHE A 77 11.11 2.91 7.52
N LYS A 78 12.39 3.11 7.21
CA LYS A 78 12.93 2.96 5.85
C LYS A 78 12.93 1.51 5.34
N THR A 79 13.06 0.53 6.23
CA THR A 79 13.19 -0.90 5.88
C THR A 79 12.21 -1.74 6.69
N ALA A 80 11.83 -2.91 6.16
CA ALA A 80 11.03 -3.88 6.92
C ALA A 80 11.78 -4.39 8.17
N LYS A 81 13.12 -4.37 8.14
CA LYS A 81 13.95 -4.73 9.30
C LYS A 81 13.78 -3.74 10.45
N ALA A 82 13.65 -2.44 10.16
CA ALA A 82 13.36 -1.45 11.20
C ALA A 82 12.00 -1.70 11.87
N VAL A 83 10.98 -2.04 11.06
CA VAL A 83 9.65 -2.41 11.60
C VAL A 83 9.73 -3.71 12.43
N HIS A 84 10.52 -4.68 11.99
CA HIS A 84 10.75 -5.93 12.72
C HIS A 84 11.41 -5.70 14.08
N GLN A 85 12.48 -4.90 14.12
CA GLN A 85 13.17 -4.53 15.36
C GLN A 85 12.23 -3.79 16.32
N TYR A 86 11.42 -2.86 15.81
CA TYR A 86 10.42 -2.15 16.62
C TYR A 86 9.39 -3.12 17.22
N LEU A 87 8.85 -4.04 16.41
CA LEU A 87 7.88 -5.03 16.88
C LEU A 87 8.47 -6.00 17.92
N ASN A 88 9.71 -6.44 17.72
CA ASN A 88 10.41 -7.27 18.71
C ASN A 88 10.65 -6.50 20.01
N GLY A 89 11.01 -5.22 19.94
CA GLY A 89 11.20 -4.36 21.11
C GLY A 89 9.92 -4.15 21.94
N LEU A 90 8.76 -4.25 21.30
CA LEU A 90 7.45 -4.25 21.97
C LEU A 90 7.05 -5.62 22.56
N GLY A 91 7.88 -6.65 22.40
CA GLY A 91 7.61 -8.01 22.88
C GLY A 91 6.79 -8.88 21.93
N TYR A 92 6.60 -8.47 20.67
CA TYR A 92 5.92 -9.34 19.70
C TYR A 92 6.87 -10.40 19.14
N ILE A 93 6.47 -11.67 19.22
CA ILE A 93 7.19 -12.80 18.63
C ILE A 93 6.77 -12.92 17.15
N ILE A 94 7.40 -12.13 16.28
CA ILE A 94 7.07 -12.09 14.85
C ILE A 94 8.35 -12.30 14.02
N GLY A 95 8.29 -13.24 13.08
CA GLY A 95 9.37 -13.43 12.11
C GLY A 95 9.38 -12.33 11.03
N TYR A 96 10.52 -12.15 10.36
CA TYR A 96 10.67 -11.15 9.28
C TYR A 96 9.60 -11.31 8.17
N SER A 97 9.27 -12.54 7.80
CA SER A 97 8.21 -12.85 6.83
C SER A 97 6.83 -12.38 7.29
N GLY A 98 6.56 -12.42 8.59
CA GLY A 98 5.32 -11.90 9.20
C GLY A 98 5.22 -10.38 9.06
N VAL A 99 6.34 -9.67 9.19
CA VAL A 99 6.40 -8.21 8.97
C VAL A 99 6.15 -7.86 7.51
N LEU A 100 6.70 -8.61 6.57
CA LEU A 100 6.41 -8.41 5.15
C LEU A 100 4.92 -8.64 4.83
N LYS A 101 4.32 -9.71 5.38
CA LYS A 101 2.88 -9.96 5.24
C LYS A 101 2.04 -8.85 5.87
N LEU A 102 2.47 -8.33 7.02
CA LEU A 102 1.83 -7.20 7.69
C LEU A 102 1.84 -5.95 6.80
N LEU A 103 2.99 -5.57 6.26
CA LEU A 103 3.12 -4.42 5.38
C LEU A 103 2.25 -4.58 4.12
N LYS A 104 2.26 -5.77 3.50
CA LYS A 104 1.38 -6.10 2.37
C LYS A 104 -0.10 -6.00 2.74
N SER A 105 -0.51 -6.47 3.93
CA SER A 105 -1.89 -6.37 4.40
C SER A 105 -2.35 -4.92 4.58
N MET A 106 -1.40 -3.99 4.77
CA MET A 106 -1.64 -2.54 4.85
C MET A 106 -1.46 -1.84 3.49
N ASN A 107 -1.44 -2.60 2.39
CA ASN A 107 -1.30 -2.15 1.01
C ASN A 107 0.05 -1.47 0.69
N PHE A 108 1.12 -1.83 1.40
CA PHE A 108 2.46 -1.35 1.08
C PHE A 108 3.18 -2.29 0.13
N HIS A 109 3.78 -1.70 -0.91
CA HIS A 109 4.60 -2.38 -1.90
C HIS A 109 6.02 -1.81 -1.87
N ALA A 110 7.00 -2.70 -2.03
CA ALA A 110 8.38 -2.30 -2.18
C ALA A 110 8.59 -1.79 -3.62
N LYS A 111 9.13 -0.58 -3.74
CA LYS A 111 9.54 0.02 -5.02
C LYS A 111 11.02 0.41 -4.96
N ILE A 112 11.67 0.44 -6.12
CA ILE A 112 13.08 0.83 -6.24
C ILE A 112 13.17 2.37 -6.15
N LYS A 113 14.09 2.88 -5.33
CA LYS A 113 14.38 4.30 -5.23
C LYS A 113 15.03 4.79 -6.52
N VAL A 114 14.49 5.87 -7.07
CA VAL A 114 15.10 6.54 -8.22
C VAL A 114 16.29 7.37 -7.74
N LYS A 115 17.45 7.17 -8.37
CA LYS A 115 18.66 7.98 -8.14
C LYS A 115 18.47 9.36 -8.77
N LYS A 116 18.53 10.43 -7.99
CA LYS A 116 18.47 11.81 -8.49
C LYS A 116 19.61 12.65 -7.92
N PRO A 117 20.25 13.51 -8.73
CA PRO A 117 21.21 14.48 -8.20
C PRO A 117 20.50 15.48 -7.30
N LEU A 118 21.09 15.79 -6.15
CA LEU A 118 20.59 16.85 -5.29
C LEU A 118 21.02 18.20 -5.88
N LEU A 119 20.06 18.92 -6.47
CA LEU A 119 20.32 20.24 -7.06
C LEU A 119 19.97 21.36 -6.10
N THR A 120 20.93 22.25 -5.85
CA THR A 120 20.70 23.50 -5.12
C THR A 120 19.86 24.46 -5.94
N LYS A 121 19.24 25.46 -5.30
CA LYS A 121 18.45 26.49 -6.01
C LYS A 121 19.29 27.21 -7.07
N VAL A 122 20.56 27.52 -6.73
CA VAL A 122 21.51 28.17 -7.65
C VAL A 122 21.80 27.30 -8.86
N GLN A 123 22.08 26.00 -8.65
CA GLN A 123 22.32 25.07 -9.76
C GLN A 123 21.09 24.93 -10.68
N LYS A 124 19.88 24.91 -10.12
CA LYS A 124 18.65 24.89 -10.93
C LYS A 124 18.51 26.15 -11.78
N ALA A 125 18.79 27.32 -11.21
CA ALA A 125 18.71 28.59 -11.94
C ALA A 125 19.73 28.65 -13.08
N ARG A 126 20.99 28.25 -12.83
CA ARG A 126 22.03 28.20 -13.87
C ARG A 126 21.67 27.25 -15.00
N ARG A 127 21.22 26.04 -14.68
CA ARG A 127 20.76 25.07 -15.68
C ARG A 127 19.59 25.59 -16.50
N LEU A 128 18.65 26.30 -15.87
CA LEU A 128 17.52 26.91 -16.58
C LEU A 128 17.97 28.04 -17.50
N ALA A 129 18.85 28.92 -17.02
CA ALA A 129 19.41 30.02 -17.82
C ALA A 129 20.19 29.48 -19.01
N TRP A 130 21.01 28.45 -18.80
CA TRP A 130 21.74 27.78 -19.87
C TRP A 130 20.79 27.17 -20.89
N ALA A 131 19.78 26.40 -20.45
CA ALA A 131 18.78 25.80 -21.34
C ALA A 131 18.00 26.85 -22.14
N MET A 132 17.68 28.00 -21.54
CA MET A 132 17.00 29.10 -22.23
C MET A 132 17.91 29.78 -23.26
N ALA A 133 19.18 30.03 -22.93
CA ALA A 133 20.14 30.65 -23.84
C ALA A 133 20.44 29.76 -25.07
N HIS A 134 20.27 28.45 -24.95
CA HIS A 134 20.57 27.47 -26.00
C HIS A 134 19.30 26.84 -26.60
N LYS A 135 18.11 27.39 -26.26
CA LYS A 135 16.82 26.84 -26.69
C LYS A 135 16.64 26.88 -28.21
N ASP A 136 17.09 27.97 -28.83
CA ASP A 136 16.88 28.25 -30.25
C ASP A 136 18.15 27.94 -31.08
N TRP A 137 19.08 27.16 -30.53
CA TRP A 137 20.31 26.75 -31.22
C TRP A 137 20.03 25.86 -32.42
N THR A 138 20.71 26.14 -33.54
CA THR A 138 20.60 25.36 -34.77
C THR A 138 21.49 24.12 -34.72
N THR A 139 21.25 23.16 -35.62
CA THR A 139 22.10 21.95 -35.75
C THR A 139 23.57 22.27 -35.95
N ASP A 140 23.90 23.36 -36.64
CA ASP A 140 25.29 23.76 -36.86
C ASP A 140 25.95 24.36 -35.60
N ASP A 141 25.18 24.98 -34.72
CA ASP A 141 25.67 25.44 -33.41
C ASP A 141 25.98 24.25 -32.50
N TRP A 142 25.11 23.24 -32.46
CA TRP A 142 25.36 22.01 -31.69
C TRP A 142 26.59 21.25 -32.16
N ARG A 143 26.89 21.26 -33.47
CA ARG A 143 28.08 20.61 -34.04
C ARG A 143 29.40 21.23 -33.56
N ARG A 144 29.38 22.48 -33.13
CA ARG A 144 30.57 23.17 -32.59
C ARG A 144 30.84 22.82 -31.14
N MET A 145 29.90 22.18 -30.45
CA MET A 145 30.01 21.88 -29.03
C MET A 145 30.51 20.46 -28.79
N VAL A 146 31.52 20.34 -27.93
CA VAL A 146 32.07 19.05 -27.49
C VAL A 146 31.77 18.88 -26.00
N PHE A 147 31.15 17.77 -25.64
CA PHE A 147 30.90 17.41 -24.25
C PHE A 147 31.90 16.35 -23.80
N SER A 148 32.48 16.56 -22.62
CA SER A 148 33.21 15.55 -21.87
C SER A 148 32.46 15.25 -20.57
N ASP A 149 32.32 13.99 -20.21
CA ASP A 149 31.79 13.55 -18.92
C ASP A 149 32.69 12.46 -18.34
N GLU A 150 32.72 12.37 -17.01
CA GLU A 150 33.42 11.32 -16.30
C GLU A 150 32.43 10.29 -15.78
N THR A 151 32.71 9.01 -16.04
CA THR A 151 31.87 7.92 -15.54
C THR A 151 32.66 7.03 -14.58
N LYS A 152 32.04 6.71 -13.45
CA LYS A 152 32.60 5.75 -12.49
C LYS A 152 32.40 4.34 -13.02
N VAL A 153 33.50 3.62 -13.28
CA VAL A 153 33.49 2.19 -13.61
C VAL A 153 33.78 1.39 -12.34
N ASN A 154 32.84 0.54 -11.92
CA ASN A 154 33.01 -0.33 -10.76
C ASN A 154 33.69 -1.64 -11.19
N VAL A 155 34.83 -1.97 -10.56
CA VAL A 155 35.59 -3.21 -10.84
C VAL A 155 34.93 -4.43 -10.18
N PHE A 156 34.31 -4.25 -9.00
CA PHE A 156 33.66 -5.32 -8.26
C PHE A 156 32.25 -4.93 -7.82
N GLY A 157 31.26 -5.66 -8.34
CA GLY A 157 29.86 -5.52 -7.94
C GLY A 157 29.21 -4.21 -8.39
N SER A 158 27.88 -4.16 -8.27
CA SER A 158 27.12 -2.94 -8.49
C SER A 158 26.89 -2.21 -7.15
N ASP A 159 26.66 -0.90 -7.19
CA ASP A 159 26.31 -0.11 -5.99
C ASP A 159 24.97 -0.56 -5.34
N GLY A 160 24.25 -1.48 -5.98
CA GLY A 160 22.98 -2.02 -5.51
C GLY A 160 21.78 -1.10 -5.71
N CYS A 161 20.60 -1.67 -5.50
CA CYS A 161 19.33 -0.96 -5.51
C CYS A 161 18.83 -0.74 -4.08
N LYS A 162 18.41 0.49 -3.77
CA LYS A 162 17.70 0.78 -2.52
C LYS A 162 16.20 0.73 -2.77
N TYR A 163 15.46 0.23 -1.79
CA TYR A 163 14.01 0.13 -1.85
C TYR A 163 13.34 1.12 -0.90
N TYR A 164 12.08 1.43 -1.17
CA TYR A 164 11.17 2.12 -0.26
C TYR A 164 9.79 1.47 -0.31
N TRP A 165 9.00 1.69 0.73
CA TRP A 165 7.62 1.23 0.81
C TRP A 165 6.69 2.34 0.35
N SER A 166 5.73 2.00 -0.50
CA SER A 166 4.73 2.95 -1.02
C SER A 166 3.39 2.27 -1.24
N ARG A 167 2.33 3.07 -1.26
CA ARG A 167 1.01 2.65 -1.71
C ARG A 167 0.82 3.05 -3.18
N PRO A 168 -0.19 2.47 -3.87
CA PRO A 168 -0.49 2.85 -5.26
C PRO A 168 -0.75 4.36 -5.43
N ASP A 169 -1.44 4.97 -4.46
CA ASP A 169 -1.91 6.36 -4.54
C ASP A 169 -1.02 7.37 -3.81
N ASP A 170 0.10 6.94 -3.21
CA ASP A 170 0.96 7.85 -2.44
C ASP A 170 1.79 8.74 -3.38
N ALA A 171 1.74 10.05 -3.15
CA ALA A 171 2.61 11.01 -3.82
C ALA A 171 4.10 10.72 -3.53
N LEU A 172 4.96 10.99 -4.51
CA LEU A 172 6.39 10.75 -4.39
C LEU A 172 7.01 11.73 -3.38
N GLN A 173 7.43 11.22 -2.22
CA GLN A 173 8.08 12.01 -1.18
C GLN A 173 9.61 12.08 -1.38
N PRO A 174 10.29 13.11 -0.85
CA PRO A 174 11.74 13.24 -0.95
C PRO A 174 12.52 12.01 -0.43
N HIS A 175 12.02 11.35 0.62
CA HIS A 175 12.67 10.17 1.18
C HIS A 175 12.50 8.90 0.33
N HIS A 176 11.63 8.90 -0.68
CA HIS A 176 11.52 7.86 -1.71
C HIS A 176 12.62 7.96 -2.77
N LEU A 177 13.31 9.11 -2.84
CA LEU A 177 14.44 9.30 -3.74
C LEU A 177 15.73 8.84 -3.08
N GLN A 178 16.67 8.40 -3.91
CA GLN A 178 18.05 8.23 -3.53
C GLN A 178 18.83 9.42 -4.06
N TRP A 179 19.24 10.31 -3.15
CA TRP A 179 20.13 11.40 -3.50
C TRP A 179 21.49 10.84 -3.88
N VAL A 180 22.00 11.31 -5.01
CA VAL A 180 23.34 11.01 -5.47
C VAL A 180 24.10 12.33 -5.52
N GLU A 181 25.23 12.39 -4.85
CA GLU A 181 26.21 13.44 -5.08
C GLU A 181 26.85 13.16 -6.44
N LYS A 182 26.35 13.84 -7.47
CA LYS A 182 27.10 13.97 -8.71
C LYS A 182 27.88 15.27 -8.61
N TRP A 183 29.20 15.16 -8.71
CA TRP A 183 30.09 16.29 -8.97
C TRP A 183 29.91 16.74 -10.43
N PHE A 184 28.72 17.23 -10.77
CA PHE A 184 28.58 18.06 -11.96
C PHE A 184 29.18 19.41 -11.61
N GLN A 185 30.49 19.55 -11.74
CA GLN A 185 31.05 20.83 -12.17
C GLN A 185 30.71 20.95 -13.65
N CYS A 186 29.61 21.61 -14.00
CA CYS A 186 29.44 22.24 -15.31
C CYS A 186 28.18 23.11 -15.37
N PHE A 187 28.42 24.37 -15.75
CA PHE A 187 27.57 25.47 -16.25
C PHE A 187 26.29 25.84 -15.47
#